data_AF-A0A5K3FJV2-F1
#
_entry.id   AF-A0A5K3FJV2-F1
#
_cell.length_a   1.000
_cell.length_b   1.000
_cell.length_c   1.000
_cell.angle_alpha   90.00
_cell.angle_beta   90.00
_cell.angle_gamma   90.00
#
_symmetry.space_group_name_H-M   'P 1'
#
loop_
_entity.id
_entity.type
_entity.pdbx_description
1 polymer ?
#
loop_
_entity_poly.entity_id
_entity_poly.type
_entity_poly.pdbx_seq_one_letter_code
_entity_poly.pdbx_strand_id
1 'polypeptide(L)'
;MLGDEGSAFWIAHRVIKTYLDDDEGLVLTSFDTSAAKKAIFDYFGLRHNVDLLEPHYHFEKNYYSGLCQKIAELARAGDALCRHVFYEAGFFLGAHVMAVLQKADLSWRMNSEGVNIVCRGGVFNSWDLLEAGFRDRVTPDIETKKIVHSIRLVFITSSVAVGAALLAAHVKFHLDLPRNHSYQLLAEFRA
;
A
#
# COMPACT_ATOMS: atom_id res chain seq x y z
N MET A 1 6.01 2.23 -13.93
CA MET A 1 6.33 1.16 -14.90
C MET A 1 7.03 -0.03 -14.23
N LEU A 2 8.09 0.16 -13.45
CA LEU A 2 8.91 -0.95 -12.90
C LEU A 2 8.53 -1.41 -11.47
N GLY A 3 7.32 -1.11 -10.99
CA GLY A 3 6.91 -1.42 -9.62
C GLY A 3 5.72 -0.57 -9.17
N ASP A 4 5.77 -0.11 -7.91
CA ASP A 4 4.69 0.52 -7.12
C ASP A 4 3.75 -0.49 -6.44
N GLU A 5 4.21 -1.71 -6.17
CA GLU A 5 3.43 -2.77 -5.51
C GLU A 5 2.84 -2.29 -4.18
N GLY A 6 1.53 -2.49 -4.01
CA GLY A 6 0.79 -2.02 -2.84
C GLY A 6 0.31 -0.57 -2.90
N SER A 7 0.63 0.19 -3.95
CA SER A 7 0.11 1.54 -4.16
C SER A 7 -1.30 1.55 -4.76
N ALA A 8 -1.95 2.71 -4.73
CA ALA A 8 -3.23 2.94 -5.41
C ALA A 8 -3.15 2.71 -6.95
N PHE A 9 -2.03 3.09 -7.58
CA PHE A 9 -1.79 2.80 -8.99
C PHE A 9 -1.76 1.29 -9.24
N TRP A 10 -1.00 0.56 -8.43
CA TRP A 10 -0.85 -0.89 -8.59
C TRP A 10 -2.16 -1.63 -8.36
N ILE A 11 -2.94 -1.24 -7.35
CA ILE A 11 -4.27 -1.81 -7.09
C ILE A 11 -5.20 -1.59 -8.30
N ALA A 12 -5.27 -0.35 -8.81
CA ALA A 12 -6.07 -0.02 -9.99
C ALA A 12 -5.64 -0.84 -11.22
N HIS A 13 -4.34 -0.86 -11.50
CA HIS A 13 -3.77 -1.58 -12.63
C HIS A 13 -4.01 -3.09 -12.52
N ARG A 14 -3.87 -3.70 -11.33
CA ARG A 14 -4.11 -5.14 -11.13
C ARG A 14 -5.56 -5.51 -11.41
N VAL A 15 -6.52 -4.74 -10.88
CA VAL A 15 -7.95 -5.01 -11.14
C VAL A 15 -8.29 -4.87 -12.62
N ILE A 16 -7.81 -3.80 -13.29
CA ILE A 16 -8.03 -3.62 -14.74
C ILE A 16 -7.44 -4.79 -15.53
N LYS A 17 -6.20 -5.17 -15.23
CA LYS A 17 -5.51 -6.25 -15.93
C LYS A 17 -6.18 -7.59 -15.72
N THR A 18 -6.58 -7.92 -14.48
CA THR A 18 -7.32 -9.16 -14.19
C THR A 18 -8.65 -9.21 -14.93
N TYR A 19 -9.41 -8.12 -14.95
CA TYR A 19 -10.64 -8.04 -15.72
C TYR A 19 -10.40 -8.26 -17.22
N LEU A 20 -9.45 -7.51 -17.81
CA LEU A 20 -9.20 -7.57 -19.24
C LEU A 20 -8.74 -8.97 -19.68
N ASP A 21 -7.86 -9.60 -18.91
CA ASP A 21 -7.36 -10.94 -19.20
C ASP A 21 -8.44 -12.02 -19.13
N ASP A 22 -9.38 -11.87 -18.20
CA ASP A 22 -10.51 -12.78 -18.05
C ASP A 22 -11.53 -12.61 -19.19
N ASP A 23 -11.88 -11.36 -19.53
CA ASP A 23 -12.83 -11.03 -20.60
C ASP A 23 -12.31 -11.43 -22.00
N GLU A 24 -11.00 -11.32 -22.23
CA GLU A 24 -10.34 -11.76 -23.47
C GLU A 24 -9.95 -13.25 -23.48
N GLY A 25 -10.12 -13.96 -22.35
CA GLY A 25 -9.78 -15.38 -22.22
C GLY A 25 -8.28 -15.69 -22.21
N LEU A 26 -7.43 -14.70 -21.92
CA LEU A 26 -5.98 -14.85 -21.86
C LEU A 26 -5.51 -15.50 -20.54
N VAL A 27 -5.96 -14.96 -19.41
CA VAL A 27 -5.71 -15.52 -18.07
C VAL A 27 -7.02 -15.46 -17.30
N LEU A 28 -7.65 -16.62 -17.17
CA LEU A 28 -8.93 -16.73 -16.46
C LEU A 28 -8.73 -16.55 -14.96
N THR A 29 -9.71 -15.91 -14.32
CA THR A 29 -9.78 -15.81 -12.87
C THR A 29 -10.96 -16.62 -12.32
N SER A 30 -10.87 -17.03 -11.06
CA SER A 30 -11.99 -17.66 -10.35
C SER A 30 -12.94 -16.64 -9.72
N PHE A 31 -12.58 -15.35 -9.73
CA PHE A 31 -13.40 -14.28 -9.19
C PHE A 31 -14.36 -13.73 -10.26
N ASP A 32 -15.57 -13.34 -9.85
CA ASP A 32 -16.46 -12.57 -10.73
C ASP A 32 -15.85 -11.19 -10.99
N THR A 33 -15.71 -10.83 -12.27
CA THR A 33 -15.12 -9.55 -12.71
C THR A 33 -16.19 -8.49 -13.02
N SER A 34 -17.48 -8.83 -12.96
CA SER A 34 -18.60 -7.98 -13.39
C SER A 34 -18.66 -6.62 -12.67
N ALA A 35 -18.52 -6.62 -11.34
CA ALA A 35 -18.55 -5.38 -10.55
C ALA A 35 -17.31 -4.51 -10.80
N ALA A 36 -16.13 -5.13 -10.92
CA ALA A 36 -14.89 -4.46 -11.25
C ALA A 36 -14.96 -3.80 -12.64
N LYS A 37 -15.41 -4.55 -13.67
CA LYS A 37 -15.64 -4.04 -15.02
C LYS A 37 -16.53 -2.80 -15.00
N LYS A 38 -17.68 -2.89 -14.33
CA LYS A 38 -18.61 -1.77 -14.21
C LYS A 38 -17.96 -0.55 -13.57
N ALA A 39 -17.24 -0.71 -12.46
CA ALA A 39 -16.55 0.39 -11.79
C ALA A 39 -15.45 1.02 -12.65
N ILE A 40 -14.69 0.22 -13.40
CA ILE A 40 -13.67 0.71 -14.34
C ILE A 40 -14.31 1.56 -15.44
N PHE A 41 -15.37 1.04 -16.08
CA PHE A 41 -16.04 1.72 -17.19
C PHE A 41 -16.72 3.00 -16.73
N ASP A 42 -17.43 2.96 -15.60
CA ASP A 42 -18.09 4.13 -15.02
C ASP A 42 -17.07 5.22 -14.63
N TYR A 43 -15.93 4.83 -14.06
CA TYR A 43 -14.90 5.78 -13.62
C TYR A 43 -14.22 6.51 -14.78
N PHE A 44 -13.85 5.79 -15.83
CA PHE A 44 -13.17 6.36 -16.99
C PHE A 44 -14.11 6.82 -18.11
N GLY A 45 -15.42 6.56 -18.00
CA GLY A 45 -16.41 6.92 -19.03
C GLY A 45 -16.33 6.07 -20.30
N LEU A 46 -16.01 4.78 -20.15
CA LEU A 46 -15.76 3.86 -21.28
C LEU A 46 -17.04 3.21 -21.79
N ARG A 47 -17.04 2.78 -23.06
CA ARG A 47 -18.14 2.03 -23.68
C ARG A 47 -17.72 0.64 -24.14
N HIS A 48 -16.47 0.50 -24.56
CA HIS A 48 -15.90 -0.71 -25.12
C HIS A 48 -14.53 -0.99 -24.51
N ASN A 49 -14.09 -2.25 -24.52
CA ASN A 49 -12.78 -2.62 -23.96
C ASN A 49 -11.62 -1.87 -24.63
N VAL A 50 -11.71 -1.60 -25.94
CA VAL A 50 -10.67 -0.84 -26.67
C VAL A 50 -10.48 0.57 -26.11
N ASP A 51 -11.51 1.15 -25.48
CA ASP A 51 -11.43 2.47 -24.87
C ASP A 51 -10.52 2.47 -23.63
N LEU A 52 -10.22 1.30 -23.04
CA LEU A 52 -9.22 1.20 -21.96
C LEU A 52 -7.84 1.64 -22.39
N LEU A 53 -7.52 1.60 -23.68
CA LEU A 53 -6.23 2.09 -24.17
C LEU A 53 -6.03 3.58 -23.86
N GLU A 54 -7.12 4.36 -23.81
CA GLU A 54 -7.07 5.81 -23.63
C GLU A 54 -6.42 6.24 -22.29
N PRO A 55 -6.89 5.79 -21.11
CA PRO A 55 -6.25 6.12 -19.84
C PRO A 55 -4.83 5.54 -19.68
N HIS A 56 -4.39 4.61 -20.54
CA HIS A 56 -3.04 4.04 -20.52
C HIS A 56 -2.05 4.78 -21.43
N TYR A 57 -2.50 5.30 -22.58
CA TYR A 57 -1.65 6.08 -23.48
C TYR A 57 -1.65 7.57 -23.14
N HIS A 58 -2.79 8.13 -22.76
CA HIS A 58 -2.92 9.50 -22.22
C HIS A 58 -2.89 9.46 -20.69
N PHE A 59 -1.82 8.86 -20.16
CA PHE A 59 -1.74 8.48 -18.76
C PHE A 59 -1.53 9.68 -17.82
N GLU A 60 -2.54 9.94 -16.98
CA GLU A 60 -2.42 10.83 -15.82
C GLU A 60 -2.43 10.01 -14.52
N LYS A 61 -1.26 9.85 -13.89
CA LYS A 61 -1.09 8.96 -12.73
C LYS A 61 -2.11 9.20 -11.61
N ASN A 62 -2.38 10.46 -11.28
CA ASN A 62 -3.31 10.80 -10.19
C ASN A 62 -4.74 10.40 -10.54
N TYR A 63 -5.19 10.69 -11.77
CA TYR A 63 -6.51 10.30 -12.24
C TYR A 63 -6.64 8.77 -12.34
N TYR A 64 -5.65 8.09 -12.92
CA TYR A 64 -5.64 6.63 -13.01
C TYR A 64 -5.69 5.96 -11.63
N SER A 65 -4.86 6.43 -10.69
CA SER A 65 -4.79 5.88 -9.33
C SER A 65 -6.05 6.18 -8.50
N GLY A 66 -6.84 7.18 -8.88
CA GLY A 66 -8.09 7.52 -8.21
C GLY A 66 -9.14 6.41 -8.30
N LEU A 67 -9.07 5.53 -9.31
CA LEU A 67 -9.91 4.34 -9.42
C LEU A 67 -9.81 3.44 -8.16
N CYS A 68 -8.65 3.43 -7.49
CA CYS A 68 -8.43 2.66 -6.26
C CYS A 68 -9.49 2.95 -5.18
N GLN A 69 -10.06 4.16 -5.15
CA GLN A 69 -11.14 4.49 -4.22
C GLN A 69 -12.39 3.65 -4.50
N LYS A 70 -12.79 3.51 -5.77
CA LYS A 70 -13.94 2.69 -6.18
C LYS A 70 -13.71 1.21 -5.93
N ILE A 71 -12.48 0.74 -6.15
CA ILE A 71 -12.09 -0.64 -5.83
C ILE A 71 -12.16 -0.89 -4.32
N ALA A 72 -11.74 0.08 -3.49
CA ALA A 72 -11.86 -0.04 -2.03
C ALA A 72 -13.33 -0.10 -1.57
N GLU A 73 -14.21 0.70 -2.18
CA GLU A 73 -15.66 0.66 -1.93
C GLU A 73 -16.24 -0.73 -2.26
N LEU A 74 -15.89 -1.30 -3.42
CA LEU A 74 -16.31 -2.66 -3.82
C LEU A 74 -15.78 -3.75 -2.87
N ALA A 75 -14.50 -3.67 -2.49
CA ALA A 75 -13.91 -4.63 -1.55
C ALA A 75 -14.66 -4.63 -0.21
N ARG A 76 -15.03 -3.45 0.31
CA ARG A 76 -15.84 -3.33 1.54
C ARG A 76 -17.27 -3.82 1.36
N ALA A 77 -17.83 -3.69 0.15
CA ALA A 77 -19.13 -4.27 -0.20
C ALA A 77 -19.09 -5.81 -0.36
N GLY A 78 -17.92 -6.43 -0.28
CA GLY A 78 -17.76 -7.88 -0.29
C GLY A 78 -17.27 -8.45 -1.62
N ASP A 79 -16.93 -7.62 -2.61
CA ASP A 79 -16.39 -8.08 -3.89
C ASP A 79 -15.09 -8.88 -3.69
N ALA A 80 -15.08 -10.14 -4.14
CA ALA A 80 -14.00 -11.07 -3.85
C ALA A 80 -12.69 -10.70 -4.58
N LEU A 81 -12.78 -10.25 -5.83
CA LEU A 81 -11.61 -9.80 -6.59
C LEU A 81 -10.96 -8.60 -5.93
N CYS A 82 -11.74 -7.56 -5.61
CA CYS A 82 -11.22 -6.35 -5.01
C CYS A 82 -10.63 -6.62 -3.63
N ARG A 83 -11.27 -7.47 -2.81
CA ARG A 83 -10.71 -7.91 -1.52
C ARG A 83 -9.38 -8.65 -1.71
N HIS A 84 -9.29 -9.53 -2.70
CA HIS A 84 -8.07 -10.27 -2.98
C HIS A 84 -6.93 -9.34 -3.41
N VAL A 85 -7.18 -8.36 -4.29
CA VAL A 85 -6.15 -7.40 -4.70
C VAL A 85 -5.68 -6.53 -3.52
N PHE A 86 -6.57 -6.12 -2.61
CA PHE A 86 -6.17 -5.41 -1.39
C PHE A 86 -5.36 -6.30 -0.42
N TYR A 87 -5.69 -7.59 -0.33
CA TYR A 87 -4.87 -8.56 0.39
C TYR A 87 -3.45 -8.63 -0.22
N GLU A 88 -3.33 -8.80 -1.54
CA GLU A 88 -2.01 -8.80 -2.20
C GLU A 88 -1.25 -7.48 -1.97
N ALA A 89 -1.95 -6.34 -2.03
CA ALA A 89 -1.36 -5.04 -1.76
C ALA A 89 -0.78 -4.97 -0.33
N GLY A 90 -1.55 -5.41 0.67
CA GLY A 90 -1.08 -5.52 2.06
C GLY A 90 0.15 -6.42 2.19
N PHE A 91 0.15 -7.56 1.51
CA PHE A 91 1.28 -8.48 1.48
C PHE A 91 2.55 -7.83 0.92
N PHE A 92 2.44 -7.12 -0.21
CA PHE A 92 3.58 -6.42 -0.79
C PHE A 92 4.08 -5.27 0.09
N LEU A 93 3.19 -4.54 0.76
CA LEU A 93 3.61 -3.52 1.74
C LEU A 93 4.42 -4.15 2.90
N GLY A 94 3.97 -5.30 3.42
CA GLY A 94 4.72 -6.08 4.41
C GLY A 94 6.06 -6.57 3.85
N ALA A 95 6.09 -6.99 2.59
CA ALA A 95 7.31 -7.51 1.96
C ALA A 95 8.38 -6.42 1.82
N HIS A 96 7.97 -5.18 1.49
CA HIS A 96 8.86 -4.02 1.46
C HIS A 96 9.47 -3.75 2.84
N VAL A 97 8.65 -3.77 3.90
CA VAL A 97 9.14 -3.59 5.27
C VAL A 97 10.19 -4.65 5.59
N MET A 98 9.90 -5.93 5.36
CA MET A 98 10.84 -7.00 5.66
C MET A 98 12.13 -6.94 4.82
N ALA A 99 12.03 -6.57 3.54
CA ALA A 99 13.18 -6.44 2.66
C ALA A 99 14.17 -5.37 3.14
N VAL A 100 13.67 -4.26 3.69
CA VAL A 100 14.53 -3.21 4.26
C VAL A 100 15.04 -3.60 5.65
N LEU A 101 14.20 -4.18 6.51
CA LEU A 101 14.60 -4.60 7.86
C LEU A 101 15.76 -5.61 7.85
N GLN A 102 15.80 -6.51 6.87
CA GLN A 102 16.92 -7.45 6.71
C GLN A 102 18.29 -6.76 6.52
N LYS A 103 18.29 -5.53 6.00
CA LYS A 103 19.50 -4.74 5.72
C LYS A 103 19.75 -3.64 6.77
N ALA A 104 18.82 -3.45 7.70
CA ALA A 104 18.94 -2.44 8.74
C ALA A 104 19.90 -2.89 9.85
N ASP A 105 20.41 -1.91 10.61
CA ASP A 105 21.32 -2.15 11.72
C ASP A 105 20.73 -3.14 12.73
N LEU A 106 21.55 -4.13 13.12
CA LEU A 106 21.14 -5.20 14.03
C LEU A 106 20.62 -4.66 15.36
N SER A 107 21.30 -3.66 15.93
CA SER A 107 20.92 -3.02 17.20
C SER A 107 19.54 -2.37 17.13
N TRP A 108 19.15 -1.83 15.97
CA TRP A 108 17.86 -1.19 15.77
C TRP A 108 16.75 -2.21 15.58
N ARG A 109 16.93 -3.21 14.69
CA ARG A 109 15.89 -4.22 14.42
C ARG A 109 15.69 -5.22 15.57
N MET A 110 16.71 -5.43 16.39
CA MET A 110 16.64 -6.31 17.58
C MET A 110 16.31 -5.56 18.88
N ASN A 111 15.94 -4.29 18.81
CA ASN A 111 15.43 -3.55 19.96
C ASN A 111 14.24 -4.30 20.59
N SER A 112 14.22 -4.40 21.93
CA SER A 112 13.14 -5.00 22.70
C SER A 112 11.80 -4.26 22.56
N GLU A 113 11.85 -2.95 22.29
CA GLU A 113 10.65 -2.14 22.02
C GLU A 113 10.08 -2.32 20.61
N GLY A 114 10.77 -3.08 19.75
CA GLY A 114 10.43 -3.26 18.35
C GLY A 114 10.78 -2.07 17.48
N VAL A 115 10.32 -2.15 16.23
CA VAL A 115 10.59 -1.16 15.19
C VAL A 115 9.32 -0.38 14.86
N ASN A 116 9.42 0.95 14.88
CA ASN A 116 8.37 1.83 14.38
C ASN A 116 8.50 1.98 12.86
N ILE A 117 7.43 1.64 12.15
CA ILE A 117 7.28 1.86 10.72
C ILE A 117 6.27 2.99 10.53
N VAL A 118 6.74 4.08 9.94
CA VAL A 118 5.91 5.24 9.67
C VAL A 118 5.10 5.01 8.40
N CYS A 119 3.78 4.92 8.54
CA CYS A 119 2.84 4.80 7.45
C CYS A 119 2.46 6.19 6.91
N ARG A 120 2.57 6.38 5.60
CA ARG A 120 2.13 7.60 4.89
C ARG A 120 1.53 7.22 3.54
N GLY A 121 0.52 7.97 3.11
CA GLY A 121 -0.16 7.77 1.83
C GLY A 121 -1.60 7.31 2.01
N GLY A 122 -2.46 7.69 1.05
CA GLY A 122 -3.91 7.48 1.15
C GLY A 122 -4.34 6.01 1.16
N VAL A 123 -3.50 5.09 0.68
CA VAL A 123 -3.83 3.65 0.67
C VAL A 123 -4.03 3.09 2.09
N PHE A 124 -3.33 3.65 3.09
CA PHE A 124 -3.48 3.25 4.50
C PHE A 124 -4.82 3.65 5.11
N ASN A 125 -5.62 4.49 4.44
CA ASN A 125 -7.02 4.71 4.83
C ASN A 125 -7.88 3.45 4.61
N SER A 126 -7.36 2.46 3.90
CA SER A 126 -7.95 1.14 3.71
C SER A 126 -7.20 0.05 4.47
N TRP A 127 -6.64 0.37 5.64
CA TRP A 127 -5.95 -0.60 6.47
C TRP A 127 -6.79 -1.84 6.78
N ASP A 128 -8.10 -1.67 6.97
CA ASP A 128 -9.08 -2.76 7.13
C ASP A 128 -9.01 -3.82 6.02
N LEU A 129 -8.65 -3.42 4.80
CA LEU A 129 -8.51 -4.31 3.66
C LEU A 129 -7.08 -4.84 3.47
N LEU A 130 -6.07 -4.11 3.98
CA LEU A 130 -4.65 -4.42 3.82
C LEU A 130 -4.11 -5.34 4.93
N GLU A 131 -4.70 -5.27 6.12
CA GLU A 131 -4.13 -5.86 7.34
C GLU A 131 -3.84 -7.35 7.19
N ALA A 132 -4.77 -8.12 6.63
CA ALA A 132 -4.63 -9.57 6.49
C ALA A 132 -3.39 -9.94 5.66
N GLY A 133 -3.21 -9.34 4.49
CA GLY A 133 -2.05 -9.62 3.65
C GLY A 133 -0.74 -9.14 4.30
N PHE A 134 -0.77 -7.97 4.94
CA PHE A 134 0.39 -7.46 5.66
C PHE A 134 0.81 -8.42 6.78
N ARG A 135 -0.16 -8.86 7.60
CA ARG A 135 0.02 -9.81 8.70
C ARG A 135 0.64 -11.11 8.21
N ASP A 136 0.06 -11.70 7.16
CA ASP A 136 0.51 -12.97 6.59
C ASP A 136 1.96 -12.88 6.10
N ARG A 137 2.35 -11.72 5.56
CA ARG A 137 3.74 -11.51 5.16
C ARG A 137 4.67 -11.39 6.36
N VAL A 138 4.36 -10.58 7.36
CA VAL A 138 5.34 -10.24 8.42
C VAL A 138 5.44 -11.27 9.53
N THR A 139 4.37 -12.00 9.82
CA THR A 139 4.26 -12.91 10.98
C THR A 139 5.33 -13.99 11.00
N PRO A 140 5.60 -14.73 9.89
CA PRO A 140 6.63 -15.78 9.90
C PRO A 140 8.02 -15.27 10.29
N ASP A 141 8.39 -14.07 9.86
CA ASP A 141 9.69 -13.48 10.17
C ASP A 141 9.77 -12.98 11.62
N ILE A 142 8.66 -12.46 12.17
CA ILE A 142 8.53 -12.01 13.57
C ILE A 142 8.58 -13.22 14.52
N GLU A 143 7.87 -14.30 14.22
CA GLU A 143 7.83 -15.53 15.04
C GLU A 143 9.23 -16.15 15.21
N THR A 144 10.05 -16.14 14.15
CA THR A 144 11.42 -16.66 14.25
C THR A 144 12.33 -15.78 15.09
N LYS A 145 11.98 -14.50 15.31
CA LYS A 145 12.78 -13.47 16.00
C LYS A 145 14.20 -13.31 15.43
N LYS A 146 14.44 -13.75 14.19
CA LYS A 146 15.76 -13.65 13.53
C LYS A 146 15.97 -12.30 12.86
N ILE A 147 14.88 -11.71 12.34
CA ILE A 147 14.92 -10.45 11.59
C ILE A 147 14.52 -9.27 12.46
N VAL A 148 13.44 -9.41 13.23
CA VAL A 148 12.90 -8.33 14.05
C VAL A 148 12.12 -8.92 15.22
N HIS A 149 12.11 -8.25 16.37
CA HIS A 149 11.32 -8.68 17.53
C HIS A 149 9.83 -8.37 17.37
N SER A 150 9.51 -7.16 16.94
CA SER A 150 8.15 -6.70 16.71
C SER A 150 8.12 -5.46 15.82
N ILE A 151 6.97 -5.22 15.21
CA ILE A 151 6.74 -4.09 14.32
C ILE A 151 5.52 -3.31 14.80
N ARG A 152 5.65 -1.99 14.87
CA ARG A 152 4.58 -1.05 15.16
C ARG A 152 4.37 -0.13 13.97
N LEU A 153 3.21 -0.22 13.34
CA LEU A 153 2.81 0.71 12.30
C LEU A 153 2.25 1.97 12.94
N VAL A 154 2.76 3.14 12.55
CA VAL A 154 2.36 4.42 13.15
C VAL A 154 2.11 5.48 12.10
N PHE A 155 1.17 6.38 12.36
CA PHE A 155 1.01 7.63 11.63
C PHE A 155 1.73 8.76 12.35
N ILE A 156 2.48 9.57 11.60
CA ILE A 156 2.97 10.87 12.07
C ILE A 156 1.87 11.91 11.84
N THR A 157 1.56 12.67 12.89
CA THR A 157 0.55 13.74 12.88
C THR A 157 1.07 15.03 12.23
N SER A 158 2.37 15.28 12.28
CA SER A 158 3.01 16.45 11.68
C SER A 158 3.14 16.35 10.16
N SER A 159 3.11 17.50 9.48
CA SER A 159 3.40 17.59 8.05
C SER A 159 4.83 17.17 7.73
N VAL A 160 5.04 16.55 6.56
CA VAL A 160 6.38 16.25 6.03
C VAL A 160 7.25 17.50 5.85
N ALA A 161 6.62 18.67 5.67
CA ALA A 161 7.31 19.95 5.59
C ALA A 161 8.07 20.29 6.90
N VAL A 162 7.55 19.84 8.05
CA VAL A 162 8.23 20.01 9.34
C VAL A 162 9.54 19.22 9.36
N GLY A 163 9.52 17.98 8.85
CA GLY A 163 10.73 17.16 8.72
C GLY A 163 11.79 17.82 7.83
N ALA A 164 11.37 18.41 6.70
CA ALA A 164 12.26 19.15 5.81
C ALA A 164 12.87 20.39 6.48
N ALA A 165 12.07 21.16 7.22
CA ALA A 165 12.54 22.34 7.95
C ALA A 165 13.53 21.95 9.07
N LEU A 166 13.24 20.91 9.84
CA LEU A 166 14.14 20.39 10.88
C LEU A 166 15.45 19.87 10.29
N LEU A 167 15.39 19.19 9.15
CA LEU A 167 16.59 18.72 8.44
C LEU A 167 17.44 19.91 7.96
N ALA A 168 16.83 20.95 7.42
CA ALA A 168 17.53 22.17 7.01
C ALA A 168 18.16 22.91 8.21
N ALA A 169 17.43 23.05 9.32
CA ALA A 169 17.94 23.63 10.56
C ALA A 169 19.21 22.91 11.04
N HIS A 170 19.18 21.58 11.08
CA HIS A 170 20.31 20.77 11.55
C HIS A 170 21.50 20.77 10.57
N VAL A 171 21.24 20.58 9.27
CA VAL A 171 22.32 20.38 8.28
C VAL A 171 22.91 21.69 7.75
N LYS A 172 22.09 22.74 7.59
CA LYS A 172 22.54 24.02 6.99
C LYS A 172 22.83 25.09 8.02
N PHE A 173 22.06 25.13 9.08
CA PHE A 173 22.17 26.18 10.10
C PHE A 173 22.83 25.70 11.39
N HIS A 174 23.12 24.39 11.50
CA HIS A 174 23.67 23.76 12.70
C HIS A 174 22.86 24.08 13.97
N LEU A 175 21.55 24.20 13.80
CA LEU A 175 20.60 24.45 14.88
C LEU A 175 19.95 23.14 15.30
N ASP A 176 20.10 22.79 16.57
CA ASP A 176 19.41 21.65 17.18
C ASP A 176 18.06 22.08 17.72
N LEU A 177 17.05 21.97 16.87
CA LEU A 177 15.67 22.24 17.23
C LEU A 177 15.01 20.99 17.86
N PRO A 178 14.15 21.17 18.88
CA PRO A 178 13.46 20.06 19.52
C PRO A 178 12.52 19.34 18.52
N ARG A 179 12.63 18.01 18.48
CA ARG A 179 11.84 17.13 17.61
C ARG A 179 10.60 16.63 18.34
N ASN A 180 9.60 17.49 18.47
CA ASN A 180 8.34 17.14 19.15
C ASN A 180 7.37 16.52 18.14
N HIS A 181 7.51 15.21 17.90
CA HIS A 181 6.57 14.46 17.05
C HIS A 181 5.67 13.59 17.91
N SER A 182 4.36 13.67 17.66
CA SER A 182 3.40 12.69 18.15
C SER A 182 3.08 11.67 17.06
N TYR A 183 2.89 10.44 17.52
CA TYR A 183 2.55 9.31 16.66
C TYR A 183 1.22 8.73 17.10
N GLN A 184 0.42 8.29 16.14
CA GLN A 184 -0.76 7.47 16.39
C GLN A 184 -0.46 6.04 15.97
N LEU A 185 -0.69 5.08 16.87
CA LEU A 185 -0.56 3.65 16.55
C LEU A 185 -1.66 3.24 15.57
N LEU A 186 -1.27 2.62 14.46
CA LEU A 186 -2.17 1.99 13.49
C LEU A 186 -2.35 0.51 13.82
N ALA A 187 -1.25 -0.23 13.93
CA ALA A 187 -1.25 -1.67 14.20
C ALA A 187 0.06 -2.10 14.86
N GLU A 188 0.02 -3.23 15.55
CA GLU A 188 1.19 -3.83 16.18
C GLU A 188 1.23 -5.34 15.92
N PHE A 189 2.42 -5.82 15.58
CA PHE A 189 2.71 -7.22 15.29
C PHE A 189 3.85 -7.71 16.18
N ARG A 190 3.54 -8.69 17.03
CA ARG A 190 4.44 -9.33 18.00
C ARG A 190 4.24 -10.84 17.92
N ALA A 191 5.31 -11.59 18.16
CA ALA A 191 5.28 -13.05 18.34
C ALA A 191 4.65 -13.42 19.68
#